data_AF-A0A842WKY9-F1
#
_entry.id   AF-A0A842WKY9-F1
#
_cell.length_a   1.000
_cell.length_b   1.000
_cell.length_c   1.000
_cell.angle_alpha   90.00
_cell.angle_beta   90.00
_cell.angle_gamma   90.00
#
_symmetry.space_group_name_H-M   'P 1'
#
loop_
_entity.id
_entity.type
_entity.pdbx_description
1 polymer ?
#
loop_
_entity_poly.entity_id
_entity_poly.type
_entity_poly.pdbx_seq_one_letter_code
_entity_poly.pdbx_strand_id
1 'polypeptide(L)'
;MAVDFNEIQTLSLLAAGITLITMGMVYALGTLLNNPRFTVWVKTEIFQVFVSVVIVFVILFAIGLIGLDPDADFKITGNWLILLSPGAEEYIDEYDTVFEVDKKYLESLAGFDYNALTGARASMGMYDEFSKYTKQPCQPGWLFCMFGANGVSIRPLSGAIAPMQGMNLLMYTTTVSYLTVLIQLAFLKFIKSGLIAVYLPFAIVLRSLPFMRQFGGGLLAICLSLFLVYPTLLFVEAAFWNPESIVDDYETSREEVADVSNNELDDRTVYGIGSFAHPGEWSFSKTIDSLKHVIKLCSAAFIVSTFLFTVNILAAAAAARAFGRIMGADVDISRMAQII
;
A
#
# COMPACT_ATOMS: atom_id res chain seq x y z
N MET A 1 -16.70 9.95 -8.97
CA MET A 1 -17.63 11.07 -8.70
C MET A 1 -16.91 11.98 -7.74
N ALA A 2 -16.31 13.05 -8.24
CA ALA A 2 -15.73 14.05 -7.37
C ALA A 2 -16.90 14.73 -6.66
N VAL A 3 -16.92 14.71 -5.33
CA VAL A 3 -17.86 15.54 -4.58
C VAL A 3 -17.27 16.93 -4.59
N ASP A 4 -18.02 17.90 -5.11
CA ASP A 4 -17.58 19.28 -5.14
C ASP A 4 -17.38 19.76 -3.71
N PHE A 5 -16.23 20.38 -3.44
CA PHE A 5 -15.90 20.91 -2.12
C PHE A 5 -16.97 21.88 -1.59
N ASN A 6 -17.62 22.60 -2.51
CA ASN A 6 -18.74 23.49 -2.23
C ASN A 6 -19.96 22.74 -1.67
N GLU A 7 -20.24 21.51 -2.09
CA GLU A 7 -21.33 20.71 -1.55
C GLU A 7 -21.07 20.33 -0.09
N ILE A 8 -19.83 19.95 0.24
CA ILE A 8 -19.45 19.61 1.61
C ILE A 8 -19.57 20.84 2.52
N GLN A 9 -19.11 22.00 2.04
CA GLN A 9 -19.24 23.26 2.77
C GLN A 9 -20.70 23.63 3.00
N THR A 10 -21.54 23.58 1.97
CA THR A 10 -22.97 23.92 2.09
C THR A 10 -23.71 22.98 3.03
N LEU A 11 -23.44 21.68 2.97
CA LEU A 11 -24.00 20.69 3.90
C LEU A 11 -23.57 20.96 5.35
N SER A 12 -22.29 21.29 5.58
CA SER A 12 -21.77 21.59 6.91
C SER A 12 -22.40 22.85 7.50
N LEU A 13 -22.56 23.90 6.70
CA LEU A 13 -23.19 25.16 7.09
C LEU A 13 -24.69 24.98 7.36
N LEU A 14 -25.36 24.17 6.54
CA LEU A 14 -26.78 23.84 6.74
C LEU A 14 -26.98 23.07 8.04
N ALA A 15 -26.16 22.05 8.31
CA ALA A 15 -26.22 21.29 9.56
C ALA A 15 -25.99 22.20 10.78
N ALA A 16 -24.97 23.06 10.72
CA ALA A 16 -24.71 24.06 11.77
C ALA A 16 -25.91 25.00 11.97
N GLY A 17 -26.48 25.51 10.88
CA GLY A 17 -27.66 26.38 10.89
C GLY A 17 -28.87 25.73 11.57
N ILE A 18 -29.18 24.48 11.21
CA ILE A 18 -30.27 23.72 11.86
C ILE A 18 -30.01 23.60 13.37
N THR A 19 -28.78 23.29 13.78
CA THR A 19 -28.47 23.18 15.22
C THR A 19 -28.56 24.50 15.98
N LEU A 20 -28.20 25.62 15.35
CA LEU A 20 -28.37 26.94 15.97
C LEU A 20 -29.85 27.29 16.14
N ILE A 21 -30.69 26.94 15.15
CA ILE A 21 -32.15 27.15 15.23
C ILE A 21 -32.75 26.31 16.36
N THR A 22 -32.39 25.03 16.46
CA THR A 22 -32.90 24.16 17.55
C THR A 22 -32.44 24.64 18.91
N MET A 23 -31.18 25.10 19.05
CA MET A 23 -30.69 25.71 20.29
C MET A 23 -31.43 27.00 20.64
N GLY A 24 -31.74 27.84 19.66
CA GLY A 24 -32.56 29.04 19.86
C GLY A 24 -33.97 28.72 20.37
N MET A 25 -34.59 27.66 19.84
CA MET A 25 -35.90 27.18 20.32
C MET A 25 -35.83 26.66 21.76
N VAL A 26 -34.80 25.86 22.10
CA VAL A 26 -34.61 25.36 23.48
C VAL A 26 -34.33 26.51 24.46
N TYR A 27 -33.61 27.55 24.03
CA TYR A 27 -33.37 28.73 24.84
C TYR A 27 -34.65 29.51 25.15
N ALA A 28 -35.47 29.75 24.12
CA ALA A 28 -36.77 30.40 24.28
C ALA A 28 -37.68 29.59 25.22
N LEU A 29 -37.71 28.27 25.05
CA LEU A 29 -38.47 27.37 25.92
C LEU A 29 -37.96 27.38 27.37
N GLY A 30 -36.63 27.36 27.57
CA GLY A 30 -36.02 27.43 28.89
C GLY A 30 -36.33 28.73 29.62
N THR A 31 -36.42 29.83 28.87
CA THR A 31 -36.81 31.15 29.39
C THR A 31 -38.30 31.18 29.73
N LEU A 32 -39.17 30.64 28.87
CA LEU A 32 -40.61 30.56 29.10
C LEU A 32 -40.96 29.73 30.35
N LEU A 33 -40.23 28.63 30.57
CA LEU A 33 -40.41 27.76 31.73
C LEU A 33 -39.69 28.26 32.98
N ASN A 34 -38.95 29.38 32.93
CA ASN A 34 -38.11 29.89 34.01
C ASN A 34 -37.16 28.83 34.59
N ASN A 35 -36.64 27.92 33.76
CA ASN A 35 -35.76 26.85 34.22
C ASN A 35 -34.29 27.18 33.89
N PRO A 36 -33.46 27.54 34.89
CA PRO A 36 -32.07 27.96 34.65
C PRO A 36 -31.18 26.83 34.11
N ARG A 37 -31.59 25.55 34.22
CA ARG A 37 -30.80 24.43 33.70
C ARG A 37 -30.74 24.44 32.17
N PHE A 38 -31.86 24.75 31.51
CA PHE A 38 -31.90 24.81 30.04
C PHE A 38 -31.06 25.98 29.51
N THR A 39 -31.08 27.14 30.16
CA THR A 39 -30.30 28.30 29.70
C THR A 39 -28.81 28.08 29.86
N VAL A 40 -28.36 27.44 30.95
CA VAL A 40 -26.96 27.04 31.14
C VAL A 40 -26.54 25.99 30.11
N TRP A 41 -27.37 24.97 29.88
CA TRP A 41 -27.10 23.94 28.88
C TRP A 41 -26.96 24.53 27.47
N VAL A 42 -27.86 25.44 27.06
CA VAL A 42 -27.75 26.09 25.74
C VAL A 42 -26.47 26.90 25.61
N LYS A 43 -26.04 27.62 26.65
CA LYS A 43 -24.79 28.40 26.62
C LYS A 43 -23.57 27.50 26.38
N THR A 44 -23.51 26.33 27.04
CA THR A 44 -22.42 25.37 26.82
C THR A 44 -22.46 24.77 25.41
N GLU A 45 -23.65 24.52 24.90
CA GLU A 45 -23.86 23.93 23.58
C GLU A 45 -23.52 24.88 22.42
N ILE A 46 -23.86 26.17 22.55
CA ILE A 46 -23.48 27.21 21.56
C ILE A 46 -21.95 27.29 21.43
N PHE A 47 -21.24 27.26 22.56
CA PHE A 47 -19.77 27.26 22.55
C PHE A 47 -19.21 26.03 21.82
N GLN A 48 -19.81 24.86 22.00
CA GLN A 48 -19.39 23.63 21.34
C GLN A 48 -19.69 23.62 19.83
N VAL A 49 -20.80 24.21 19.39
CA VAL A 49 -21.09 24.41 17.96
C VAL A 49 -20.06 25.34 17.33
N PHE A 50 -19.74 26.45 17.99
CA PHE A 50 -18.71 27.38 17.52
C PHE A 50 -17.35 26.70 17.34
N VAL A 51 -16.88 25.96 18.36
CA VAL A 51 -15.63 25.19 18.26
C VAL A 51 -15.68 24.17 17.11
N SER A 52 -16.84 23.55 16.86
CA SER A 52 -17.00 22.59 15.77
C SER A 52 -16.89 23.25 14.39
N VAL A 53 -17.44 24.45 14.21
CA VAL A 53 -17.29 25.23 12.97
C VAL A 53 -15.82 25.60 12.74
N VAL A 54 -15.12 26.04 13.79
CA VAL A 54 -13.67 26.34 13.70
C VAL A 54 -12.86 25.11 13.31
N ILE A 55 -13.14 23.94 13.91
CA ILE A 55 -12.48 22.68 13.56
C ILE A 55 -12.73 22.33 12.09
N VAL A 56 -13.98 22.41 11.61
CA VAL A 56 -14.30 22.15 10.20
C VAL A 56 -13.54 23.10 9.29
N PHE A 57 -13.43 24.38 9.63
CA PHE A 57 -12.64 25.34 8.85
C PHE A 57 -11.16 24.96 8.79
N VAL A 58 -10.55 24.61 9.92
CA VAL A 58 -9.14 24.16 9.98
C VAL A 58 -8.92 22.90 9.14
N ILE A 59 -9.88 21.98 9.14
CA ILE A 59 -9.82 20.76 8.35
C ILE A 59 -9.89 21.06 6.87
N LEU A 60 -10.85 21.86 6.45
CA LEU A 60 -11.01 22.27 5.06
C LEU A 60 -9.76 23.01 4.56
N PHE A 61 -9.15 23.83 5.43
CA PHE A 61 -7.88 24.47 5.16
C PHE A 61 -6.73 23.47 5.01
N ALA A 62 -6.61 22.49 5.92
CA ALA A 62 -5.60 21.44 5.83
C ALA A 62 -5.77 20.56 4.57
N ILE A 63 -7.00 20.24 4.21
CA ILE A 63 -7.34 19.52 2.97
C ILE A 63 -6.88 20.32 1.73
N GLY A 64 -7.13 21.64 1.74
CA GLY A 64 -6.66 22.54 0.68
C GLY A 64 -5.14 22.57 0.56
N LEU A 65 -4.41 22.58 1.70
CA LEU A 65 -2.94 22.57 1.70
C LEU A 65 -2.34 21.27 1.15
N ILE A 66 -3.01 20.13 1.33
CA ILE A 66 -2.55 18.82 0.84
C ILE A 66 -2.85 18.64 -0.66
N GLY A 67 -3.57 19.58 -1.28
CA GLY A 67 -3.72 19.65 -2.73
C GLY A 67 -4.76 18.68 -3.28
N LEU A 68 -5.93 18.53 -2.64
CA LEU A 68 -7.05 17.85 -3.31
C LEU A 68 -7.62 18.63 -4.49
N ASP A 69 -7.42 19.94 -4.48
CA ASP A 69 -7.87 20.80 -5.56
C ASP A 69 -6.72 20.95 -6.55
N PRO A 70 -6.81 20.38 -7.76
CA PRO A 70 -5.78 20.55 -8.80
C PRO A 70 -5.59 22.02 -9.19
N ASP A 71 -6.58 22.87 -8.90
CA ASP A 71 -6.55 24.31 -9.15
C ASP A 71 -6.10 25.13 -7.93
N ALA A 72 -5.88 24.51 -6.76
CA ALA A 72 -5.33 25.24 -5.61
C ALA A 72 -3.88 25.65 -5.91
N ASP A 73 -3.63 26.97 -5.88
CA ASP A 73 -2.33 27.61 -6.10
C ASP A 73 -1.21 27.12 -5.16
N PHE A 74 -1.54 26.35 -4.12
CA PHE A 74 -0.55 25.68 -3.27
C PHE A 74 -0.03 24.41 -3.95
N LYS A 75 0.50 24.59 -5.16
CA LYS A 75 1.33 23.57 -5.81
C LYS A 75 2.54 23.42 -4.93
N ILE A 76 2.60 22.28 -4.28
CA ILE A 76 3.78 21.71 -3.66
C ILE A 76 4.85 21.72 -4.76
N THR A 77 5.62 22.82 -4.82
CA THR A 77 6.58 23.05 -5.90
C THR A 77 7.58 21.92 -5.82
N GLY A 78 7.62 21.04 -6.83
CA GLY A 78 8.40 19.80 -6.83
C GLY A 78 9.86 19.96 -6.40
N ASN A 79 10.40 21.19 -6.42
CA ASN A 79 11.70 21.59 -5.91
C ASN A 79 12.03 21.12 -4.47
N TRP A 80 11.12 21.18 -3.49
CA TRP A 80 11.47 20.71 -2.13
C TRP A 80 11.51 19.17 -2.05
N LEU A 81 10.81 18.50 -2.96
CA LEU A 81 10.66 17.06 -2.98
C LEU A 81 11.85 16.38 -3.69
N ILE A 82 12.29 16.94 -4.81
CA ILE A 82 13.53 16.52 -5.51
C ILE A 82 14.73 16.61 -4.57
N LEU A 83 14.74 17.60 -3.67
CA LEU A 83 15.78 17.79 -2.66
C LEU A 83 15.82 16.69 -1.58
N LEU A 84 14.71 16.02 -1.30
CA LEU A 84 14.61 14.99 -0.27
C LEU A 84 14.83 13.57 -0.82
N SER A 85 14.57 13.35 -2.10
CA SER A 85 14.82 12.06 -2.75
C SER A 85 15.29 12.22 -4.19
N PRO A 86 16.61 12.11 -4.45
CA PRO A 86 17.14 12.17 -5.81
C PRO A 86 16.67 11.02 -6.70
N GLY A 87 16.07 9.97 -6.14
CA GLY A 87 15.50 8.86 -6.90
C GLY A 87 14.01 9.02 -7.24
N ALA A 88 13.34 10.08 -6.77
CA ALA A 88 11.91 10.28 -7.01
C ALA A 88 11.61 11.09 -8.27
N GLU A 89 12.64 11.63 -8.94
CA GLU A 89 12.48 12.47 -10.15
C GLU A 89 11.68 11.79 -11.27
N GLU A 90 11.74 10.46 -11.37
CA GLU A 90 11.03 9.70 -12.39
C GLU A 90 9.51 9.62 -12.16
N TYR A 91 9.04 9.80 -10.92
CA TYR A 91 7.63 9.60 -10.55
C TYR A 91 6.83 10.88 -10.37
N ILE A 92 7.49 12.04 -10.29
CA ILE A 92 6.89 13.30 -9.88
C ILE A 92 6.76 14.21 -11.10
N ASP A 93 5.56 14.33 -11.64
CA ASP A 93 5.25 15.43 -12.56
C ASP A 93 5.01 16.72 -11.74
N GLU A 94 5.37 17.88 -12.30
CA GLU A 94 5.24 19.19 -11.63
C GLU A 94 3.80 19.51 -11.17
N TYR A 95 2.81 18.81 -11.71
CA TYR A 95 1.39 19.01 -11.45
C TYR A 95 0.72 17.87 -10.68
N ASP A 96 1.49 16.88 -10.21
CA ASP A 96 0.90 15.76 -9.46
C ASP A 96 0.55 16.17 -8.03
N THR A 97 -0.67 15.83 -7.62
CA THR A 97 -1.09 15.90 -6.22
C THR A 97 -0.40 14.81 -5.39
N VAL A 98 -0.31 14.98 -4.06
CA VAL A 98 0.28 13.95 -3.16
C VAL A 98 -0.37 12.57 -3.39
N PHE A 99 -1.69 12.54 -3.57
CA PHE A 99 -2.43 11.32 -3.85
C PHE A 99 -2.10 10.68 -5.21
N GLU A 100 -1.70 11.48 -6.21
CA GLU A 100 -1.29 10.97 -7.52
C GLU A 100 0.12 10.41 -7.46
N VAL A 101 1.03 11.07 -6.74
CA VAL A 101 2.37 10.52 -6.45
C VAL A 101 2.25 9.20 -5.71
N ASP A 102 1.47 9.13 -4.63
CA ASP A 102 1.24 7.89 -3.87
C ASP A 102 0.63 6.78 -4.73
N LYS A 103 -0.28 7.15 -5.65
CA LYS A 103 -0.89 6.20 -6.58
C LYS A 103 0.14 5.65 -7.56
N LYS A 104 0.95 6.51 -8.20
CA LYS A 104 2.02 6.11 -9.12
C LYS A 104 3.04 5.21 -8.41
N TYR A 105 3.42 5.58 -7.18
CA TYR A 105 4.29 4.78 -6.32
C TYR A 105 3.72 3.37 -6.07
N LEU A 106 2.45 3.26 -5.63
CA LEU A 106 1.82 1.96 -5.40
C LEU A 106 1.65 1.13 -6.68
N GLU A 107 1.42 1.77 -7.84
CA GLU A 107 1.37 1.09 -9.14
C GLU A 107 2.75 0.55 -9.54
N SER A 108 3.83 1.31 -9.34
CA SER A 108 5.21 0.86 -9.53
C SER A 108 5.55 -0.31 -8.58
N LEU A 109 5.19 -0.19 -7.30
CA LEU A 109 5.40 -1.24 -6.31
C LEU A 109 4.62 -2.53 -6.65
N ALA A 110 3.40 -2.41 -7.18
CA ALA A 110 2.64 -3.56 -7.66
C ALA A 110 3.32 -4.24 -8.86
N GLY A 111 3.91 -3.46 -9.78
CA GLY A 111 4.73 -3.96 -10.88
C GLY A 111 5.97 -4.70 -10.38
N PHE A 112 6.66 -4.13 -9.39
CA PHE A 112 7.82 -4.74 -8.73
C PHE A 112 7.47 -6.08 -8.08
N ASP A 113 6.39 -6.15 -7.29
CA ASP A 113 5.93 -7.38 -6.65
C ASP A 113 5.50 -8.45 -7.67
N TYR A 114 4.88 -8.04 -8.77
CA TYR A 114 4.54 -8.93 -9.89
C TYR A 114 5.81 -9.51 -10.55
N ASN A 115 6.84 -8.69 -10.78
CA ASN A 115 8.12 -9.15 -11.30
C ASN A 115 8.81 -10.12 -10.33
N ALA A 116 8.76 -9.86 -9.02
CA ALA A 116 9.27 -10.79 -8.01
C ALA A 116 8.52 -12.13 -8.03
N LEU A 117 7.19 -12.11 -8.16
CA LEU A 117 6.35 -13.30 -8.24
C LEU A 117 6.64 -14.13 -9.50
N THR A 118 6.76 -13.48 -10.66
CA THR A 118 7.09 -14.16 -11.92
C THR A 118 8.49 -14.76 -11.88
N GLY A 119 9.48 -14.07 -11.31
CA GLY A 119 10.83 -14.59 -11.09
C GLY A 119 10.88 -15.83 -10.19
N ALA A 120 10.15 -15.80 -9.07
CA ALA A 120 10.01 -16.95 -8.18
C ALA A 120 9.35 -18.15 -8.90
N ARG A 121 8.29 -17.89 -9.67
CA ARG A 121 7.58 -18.92 -10.44
C ARG A 121 8.44 -19.55 -11.54
N ALA A 122 9.19 -18.73 -12.28
CA ALA A 122 10.10 -19.21 -13.31
C ALA A 122 11.20 -20.09 -12.71
N SER A 123 11.78 -19.66 -11.59
CA SER A 123 12.80 -20.42 -10.85
C SER A 123 12.25 -21.75 -10.33
N MET A 124 11.03 -21.76 -9.80
CA MET A 124 10.36 -22.99 -9.34
C MET A 124 10.19 -24.00 -10.49
N GLY A 125 9.77 -23.54 -11.67
CA GLY A 125 9.62 -24.41 -12.85
C GLY A 125 10.93 -25.08 -13.27
N MET A 126 12.03 -24.32 -13.29
CA MET A 126 13.36 -24.84 -13.57
C MET A 126 13.79 -25.92 -12.55
N TYR A 127 13.58 -25.70 -11.25
CA TYR A 127 13.93 -26.71 -10.24
C TYR A 127 13.05 -27.97 -10.30
N ASP A 128 11.78 -27.83 -10.67
CA ASP A 128 10.90 -28.98 -10.90
C ASP A 128 11.43 -29.86 -12.05
N GLU A 129 11.87 -29.25 -13.15
CA GLU A 129 12.52 -29.97 -14.26
C GLU A 129 13.81 -30.69 -13.83
N PHE A 130 14.69 -30.01 -13.08
CA PHE A 130 15.91 -30.64 -12.54
C PHE A 130 15.61 -31.80 -11.61
N SER A 131 14.57 -31.70 -10.78
CA SER A 131 14.18 -32.77 -9.85
C SER A 131 13.68 -34.03 -10.56
N LYS A 132 13.10 -33.85 -11.76
CA LYS A 132 12.60 -34.93 -12.61
C LYS A 132 13.68 -35.61 -13.44
N TYR A 133 14.87 -35.00 -13.54
CA TYR A 133 15.97 -35.54 -14.32
C TYR A 133 16.47 -36.87 -13.73
N THR A 134 16.16 -37.96 -14.43
CA THR A 134 16.56 -39.32 -14.10
C THR A 134 17.55 -39.82 -15.14
N LYS A 135 18.69 -40.35 -14.67
CA LYS A 135 19.60 -41.15 -15.49
C LYS A 135 19.37 -42.61 -15.14
N GLN A 136 19.12 -43.42 -16.16
CA GLN A 136 19.09 -44.86 -16.02
C GLN A 136 20.33 -45.43 -16.70
N PRO A 137 21.49 -45.51 -16.01
CA PRO A 137 22.67 -46.13 -16.59
C PRO A 137 22.38 -47.60 -16.89
N CYS A 138 22.43 -47.95 -18.16
CA CYS A 138 22.43 -49.32 -18.62
C CYS A 138 23.79 -49.96 -18.34
N GLN A 139 23.80 -51.16 -17.76
CA GLN A 139 25.02 -51.95 -17.69
C GLN A 139 25.40 -52.41 -19.12
N PRO A 140 26.62 -52.11 -19.60
CA PRO A 140 27.02 -52.46 -20.97
C PRO A 140 27.00 -53.99 -21.15
N GLY A 141 26.35 -54.45 -22.22
CA GLY A 141 26.26 -55.87 -22.58
C GLY A 141 24.92 -56.57 -22.26
N TRP A 142 23.97 -55.90 -21.61
CA TRP A 142 22.69 -56.52 -21.24
C TRP A 142 21.58 -56.20 -22.26
N LEU A 143 21.18 -57.21 -23.05
CA LEU A 143 20.15 -57.11 -24.10
C LEU A 143 18.80 -56.55 -23.60
N PHE A 144 18.44 -56.77 -22.33
CA PHE A 144 17.19 -56.22 -21.79
C PHE A 144 17.21 -54.73 -21.41
N CYS A 145 18.32 -54.00 -21.60
CA CYS A 145 18.27 -52.56 -21.33
C CYS A 145 17.37 -51.80 -22.33
N MET A 146 17.23 -52.34 -23.54
CA MET A 146 16.30 -51.82 -24.54
C MET A 146 14.83 -52.02 -24.15
N PHE A 147 14.54 -52.98 -23.25
CA PHE A 147 13.19 -53.31 -22.80
C PHE A 147 12.83 -52.67 -21.44
N GLY A 148 13.66 -51.79 -20.91
CA GLY A 148 13.38 -51.03 -19.68
C GLY A 148 13.25 -51.87 -18.40
N ALA A 149 13.53 -53.18 -18.47
CA ALA A 149 13.13 -54.12 -17.43
C ALA A 149 14.11 -54.23 -16.24
N ASN A 150 15.35 -53.73 -16.36
CA ASN A 150 16.33 -53.77 -15.27
C ASN A 150 17.31 -52.59 -15.38
N GLY A 151 17.32 -51.71 -14.37
CA GLY A 151 18.28 -50.63 -14.23
C GLY A 151 18.09 -49.87 -12.93
N VAL A 152 19.17 -49.35 -12.35
CA VAL A 152 19.07 -48.46 -11.19
C VAL A 152 18.73 -47.06 -11.72
N SER A 153 17.59 -46.50 -11.30
CA SER A 153 17.27 -45.10 -11.59
C SER A 153 18.05 -44.21 -10.63
N ILE A 154 18.95 -43.39 -11.16
CA ILE A 154 19.71 -42.41 -10.39
C ILE A 154 19.13 -41.03 -10.69
N ARG A 155 18.83 -40.26 -9.64
CA ARG A 155 18.42 -38.86 -9.73
C ARG A 155 19.58 -37.98 -9.26
N PRO A 156 20.57 -37.68 -10.12
CA PRO A 156 21.77 -36.96 -9.71
C PRO A 156 21.45 -35.55 -9.20
N LEU A 157 20.32 -34.97 -9.61
CA LEU A 157 19.84 -33.64 -9.23
C LEU A 157 18.71 -33.69 -8.19
N SER A 158 18.56 -34.78 -7.45
CA SER A 158 17.52 -34.90 -6.39
C SER A 158 17.64 -33.82 -5.30
N GLY A 159 18.82 -33.22 -5.11
CA GLY A 159 19.02 -32.06 -4.24
C GLY A 159 18.24 -30.80 -4.65
N ALA A 160 17.79 -30.68 -5.91
CA ALA A 160 16.99 -29.56 -6.40
C ALA A 160 15.60 -29.46 -5.73
N ILE A 161 15.15 -30.51 -5.03
CA ILE A 161 13.89 -30.48 -4.28
C ILE A 161 13.94 -29.46 -3.14
N ALA A 162 15.08 -29.30 -2.46
CA ALA A 162 15.21 -28.36 -1.35
C ALA A 162 15.01 -26.88 -1.79
N PRO A 163 15.74 -26.35 -2.80
CA PRO A 163 15.50 -25.00 -3.29
C PRO A 163 14.12 -24.83 -3.92
N MET A 164 13.54 -25.88 -4.53
CA MET A 164 12.15 -25.84 -5.02
C MET A 164 11.16 -25.53 -3.90
N GLN A 165 11.30 -26.15 -2.72
CA GLN A 165 10.45 -25.85 -1.56
C GLN A 165 10.66 -24.42 -1.06
N GLY A 166 11.91 -23.93 -1.08
CA GLY A 166 12.22 -22.53 -0.77
C GLY A 166 11.54 -21.55 -1.74
N MET A 167 11.59 -21.83 -3.05
CA MET A 167 10.90 -21.01 -4.05
C MET A 167 9.38 -21.03 -3.88
N ASN A 168 8.80 -22.17 -3.49
CA ASN A 168 7.37 -22.26 -3.21
C ASN A 168 6.97 -21.35 -2.04
N LEU A 169 7.77 -21.33 -0.96
CA LEU A 169 7.56 -20.39 0.15
C LEU A 169 7.66 -18.93 -0.32
N LEU A 170 8.69 -18.60 -1.10
CA LEU A 170 8.85 -17.24 -1.64
C LEU A 170 7.67 -16.83 -2.51
N MET A 171 7.20 -17.72 -3.38
CA MET A 171 6.03 -17.48 -4.23
C MET A 171 4.78 -17.16 -3.41
N TYR A 172 4.54 -17.88 -2.30
CA TYR A 172 3.42 -17.56 -1.41
C TYR A 172 3.60 -16.19 -0.74
N THR A 173 4.81 -15.89 -0.25
CA THR A 173 5.09 -14.60 0.39
C THR A 173 4.94 -13.42 -0.56
N THR A 174 5.42 -13.53 -1.81
CA THR A 174 5.27 -12.48 -2.82
C THR A 174 3.84 -12.37 -3.35
N THR A 175 3.08 -13.47 -3.38
CA THR A 175 1.66 -13.41 -3.70
C THR A 175 0.90 -12.61 -2.65
N VAL A 176 1.18 -12.84 -1.36
CA VAL A 176 0.59 -12.05 -0.26
C VAL A 176 1.01 -10.59 -0.34
N SER A 177 2.30 -10.34 -0.60
CA SER A 177 2.86 -9.00 -0.82
C SER A 177 2.12 -8.24 -1.92
N TYR A 178 2.01 -8.84 -3.11
CA TYR A 178 1.31 -8.26 -4.26
C TYR A 178 -0.17 -7.94 -3.96
N LEU A 179 -0.88 -8.88 -3.32
CA LEU A 179 -2.27 -8.66 -2.90
C LEU A 179 -2.37 -7.52 -1.88
N THR A 180 -1.38 -7.36 -1.00
CA THR A 180 -1.33 -6.31 0.00
C THR A 180 -1.15 -4.94 -0.67
N VAL A 181 -0.33 -4.81 -1.71
CA VAL A 181 -0.22 -3.57 -2.52
C VAL A 181 -1.54 -3.25 -3.23
N LEU A 182 -2.22 -4.24 -3.81
CA LEU A 182 -3.52 -4.01 -4.44
C LEU A 182 -4.58 -3.54 -3.44
N ILE A 183 -4.56 -4.08 -2.22
CA ILE A 183 -5.43 -3.61 -1.12
C ILE A 183 -5.07 -2.17 -0.74
N GLN A 184 -3.79 -1.82 -0.65
CA GLN A 184 -3.36 -0.44 -0.39
C GLN A 184 -3.85 0.53 -1.46
N LEU A 185 -3.75 0.16 -2.73
CA LEU A 185 -4.21 0.98 -3.84
C LEU A 185 -5.73 1.17 -3.78
N ALA A 186 -6.48 0.11 -3.48
CA ALA A 186 -7.93 0.22 -3.24
C ALA A 186 -8.25 1.10 -2.02
N PHE A 187 -7.46 0.99 -0.95
CA PHE A 187 -7.60 1.78 0.27
C PHE A 187 -7.31 3.26 0.03
N LEU A 188 -6.27 3.60 -0.73
CA LEU A 188 -5.95 4.98 -1.14
C LEU A 188 -7.09 5.58 -1.98
N LYS A 189 -7.64 4.82 -2.94
CA LYS A 189 -8.81 5.22 -3.72
C LYS A 189 -10.05 5.45 -2.84
N PHE A 190 -10.24 4.60 -1.83
CA PHE A 190 -11.30 4.76 -0.84
C PHE A 190 -11.10 6.02 0.02
N ILE A 191 -9.89 6.35 0.43
CA ILE A 191 -9.58 7.58 1.17
C ILE A 191 -9.89 8.81 0.31
N LYS A 192 -9.39 8.85 -0.94
CA LYS A 192 -9.59 9.99 -1.85
C LYS A 192 -11.07 10.24 -2.17
N SER A 193 -11.82 9.19 -2.53
CA SER A 193 -13.19 9.35 -3.04
C SER A 193 -14.28 9.03 -2.02
N GLY A 194 -14.09 8.04 -1.15
CA GLY A 194 -15.15 7.53 -0.25
C GLY A 194 -15.15 8.20 1.12
N LEU A 195 -13.98 8.35 1.72
CA LEU A 195 -13.85 8.87 3.08
C LEU A 195 -14.31 10.32 3.19
N ILE A 196 -13.92 11.17 2.25
CA ILE A 196 -14.32 12.58 2.24
C ILE A 196 -15.78 12.76 1.83
N ALA A 197 -16.23 12.04 0.80
CA ALA A 197 -17.59 12.19 0.29
C ALA A 197 -18.66 11.76 1.30
N VAL A 198 -18.42 10.66 2.02
CA VAL A 198 -19.45 10.04 2.87
C VAL A 198 -19.20 10.30 4.35
N TYR A 199 -17.98 10.02 4.84
CA TYR A 199 -17.73 10.01 6.28
C TYR A 199 -17.54 11.40 6.86
N LEU A 200 -16.97 12.34 6.11
CA LEU A 200 -16.75 13.70 6.61
C LEU A 200 -18.06 14.47 6.84
N PRO A 201 -19.03 14.55 5.90
CA PRO A 201 -20.34 15.15 6.18
C PRO A 201 -21.08 14.45 7.31
N PHE A 202 -21.01 13.10 7.33
CA PHE A 202 -21.63 12.31 8.38
C PHE A 202 -21.03 12.61 9.77
N ALA A 203 -19.71 12.73 9.87
CA ALA A 203 -19.02 13.10 11.11
C ALA A 203 -19.41 14.49 11.60
N ILE A 204 -19.55 15.46 10.69
CA ILE A 204 -19.99 16.83 11.01
C ILE A 204 -21.41 16.83 11.56
N VAL A 205 -22.34 16.12 10.90
CA VAL A 205 -23.74 16.00 11.36
C VAL A 205 -23.80 15.31 12.72
N LEU A 206 -23.07 14.22 12.93
CA LEU A 206 -23.05 13.54 14.22
C LEU A 206 -22.45 14.39 15.34
N ARG A 207 -21.47 15.24 15.02
CA ARG A 207 -20.86 16.17 15.97
C ARG A 207 -21.83 17.27 16.42
N SER A 208 -22.78 17.65 15.56
CA SER A 208 -23.77 18.68 15.85
C SER A 208 -24.88 18.19 16.79
N LEU A 209 -25.07 16.86 16.90
CA LEU A 209 -26.01 16.24 17.84
C LEU A 209 -25.40 16.11 19.24
N PRO A 210 -26.00 16.68 20.30
CA PRO A 210 -25.43 16.68 21.66
C PRO A 210 -25.11 15.27 22.20
N PHE A 211 -25.98 14.29 21.92
CA PHE A 211 -25.80 12.90 22.37
C PHE A 211 -24.72 12.13 21.60
N MET A 212 -24.56 12.40 20.30
CA MET A 212 -23.61 11.68 19.43
C MET A 212 -22.28 12.44 19.24
N ARG A 213 -22.08 13.56 19.94
CA ARG A 213 -20.94 14.45 19.73
C ARG A 213 -19.59 13.76 19.86
N GLN A 214 -19.41 12.92 20.89
CA GLN A 214 -18.16 12.18 21.10
C GLN A 214 -17.90 11.20 19.96
N PHE A 215 -18.95 10.54 19.47
CA PHE A 215 -18.86 9.64 18.32
C PHE A 215 -18.51 10.39 17.04
N GLY A 216 -19.15 11.54 16.77
CA GLY A 216 -18.81 12.41 15.66
C GLY A 216 -17.37 12.92 15.72
N GLY A 217 -16.87 13.30 16.91
CA GLY A 217 -15.47 13.68 17.12
C GLY A 217 -14.48 12.53 16.85
N GLY A 218 -14.79 11.31 17.29
CA GLY A 218 -13.99 10.13 16.99
C GLY A 218 -13.95 9.80 15.50
N LEU A 219 -15.11 9.82 14.84
CA LEU A 219 -15.21 9.59 13.40
C LEU A 219 -14.42 10.64 12.60
N LEU A 220 -14.53 11.91 13.00
CA LEU A 220 -13.80 13.01 12.40
C LEU A 220 -12.28 12.81 12.58
N ALA A 221 -11.82 12.42 13.78
CA ALA A 221 -10.41 12.15 14.06
C ALA A 221 -9.84 11.01 13.20
N ILE A 222 -10.61 9.93 13.02
CA ILE A 222 -10.25 8.82 12.11
C ILE A 222 -10.13 9.35 10.68
N CYS A 223 -11.12 10.12 10.21
CA CYS A 223 -11.09 10.70 8.87
C CYS A 223 -9.84 11.56 8.64
N LEU A 224 -9.50 12.44 9.59
CA LEU A 224 -8.30 13.28 9.47
C LEU A 224 -7.01 12.48 9.50
N SER A 225 -6.92 11.47 10.37
CA SER A 225 -5.72 10.64 10.42
C SER A 225 -5.48 9.88 9.12
N LEU A 226 -6.53 9.26 8.57
CA LEU A 226 -6.43 8.52 7.32
C LEU A 226 -6.26 9.45 6.12
N PHE A 227 -6.81 10.65 6.18
CA PHE A 227 -6.70 11.60 5.08
C PHE A 227 -5.35 12.33 5.04
N LEU A 228 -4.81 12.70 6.20
CA LEU A 228 -3.58 13.49 6.30
C LEU A 228 -2.36 12.59 6.51
N VAL A 229 -2.42 11.71 7.49
CA VAL A 229 -1.23 10.95 7.95
C VAL A 229 -0.92 9.79 7.02
N TYR A 230 -1.93 9.08 6.50
CA TYR A 230 -1.66 7.93 5.64
C TYR A 230 -0.99 8.30 4.30
N PRO A 231 -1.50 9.27 3.50
CA PRO A 231 -0.81 9.70 2.27
C PRO A 231 0.57 10.28 2.55
N THR A 232 0.72 11.08 3.61
CA THR A 232 2.04 11.65 3.95
C THR A 232 3.06 10.57 4.33
N LEU A 233 2.64 9.46 4.94
CA LEU A 233 3.53 8.33 5.21
C LEU A 233 3.91 7.55 3.95
N LEU A 234 2.94 7.30 3.05
CA LEU A 234 3.23 6.68 1.75
C LEU A 234 4.17 7.53 0.91
N PHE A 235 3.95 8.84 0.94
CA PHE A 235 4.81 9.80 0.27
C PHE A 235 6.24 9.78 0.82
N VAL A 236 6.39 9.73 2.14
CA VAL A 236 7.70 9.56 2.80
C VAL A 236 8.33 8.22 2.41
N GLU A 237 7.54 7.15 2.35
CA GLU A 237 8.00 5.83 1.91
C GLU A 237 8.50 5.85 0.46
N ALA A 238 7.75 6.47 -0.46
CA ALA A 238 8.14 6.67 -1.85
C ALA A 238 9.45 7.46 -1.97
N ALA A 239 9.64 8.45 -1.10
CA ALA A 239 10.89 9.22 -1.05
C ALA A 239 12.08 8.36 -0.57
N PHE A 240 11.88 7.45 0.38
CA PHE A 240 12.95 6.60 0.90
C PHE A 240 13.22 5.35 0.08
N TRP A 241 12.23 4.85 -0.65
CA TRP A 241 12.30 3.58 -1.35
C TRP A 241 11.89 3.69 -2.81
N ASN A 242 12.89 3.62 -3.71
CA ASN A 242 12.64 3.47 -5.14
C ASN A 242 12.85 1.99 -5.56
N PRO A 243 11.79 1.26 -5.97
CA PRO A 243 11.90 -0.13 -6.41
C PRO A 243 12.75 -0.31 -7.68
N GLU A 244 12.85 0.67 -8.57
CA GLU A 244 13.63 0.59 -9.81
C GLU A 244 15.12 0.43 -9.55
N SER A 245 15.63 1.07 -8.49
CA SER A 245 17.05 0.93 -8.09
C SER A 245 17.49 -0.51 -7.82
N ILE A 246 16.54 -1.40 -7.49
CA ILE A 246 16.80 -2.83 -7.26
C ILE A 246 16.69 -3.63 -8.56
N VAL A 247 15.89 -3.15 -9.52
CA VAL A 247 15.70 -3.79 -10.82
C VAL A 247 16.87 -3.51 -11.76
N ASP A 248 17.45 -2.31 -11.74
CA ASP A 248 18.61 -1.97 -12.58
C ASP A 248 19.85 -2.83 -12.26
N ASP A 249 20.06 -3.14 -10.98
CA ASP A 249 21.04 -4.13 -10.53
C ASP A 249 20.84 -5.49 -11.22
N TYR A 250 19.60 -5.85 -11.53
CA TYR A 250 19.24 -7.12 -12.16
C TYR A 250 19.42 -7.10 -13.69
N GLU A 251 18.99 -6.03 -14.36
CA GLU A 251 19.15 -5.91 -15.82
C GLU A 251 20.64 -5.85 -16.21
N THR A 252 21.44 -5.09 -15.46
CA THR A 252 22.89 -5.01 -15.67
C THR A 252 23.56 -6.38 -15.50
N SER A 253 23.16 -7.13 -14.46
CA SER A 253 23.64 -8.50 -14.23
C SER A 253 23.23 -9.46 -15.36
N ARG A 254 22.06 -9.23 -15.98
CA ARG A 254 21.56 -10.06 -17.08
C ARG A 254 22.30 -9.78 -18.37
N GLU A 255 22.60 -8.52 -18.68
CA GLU A 255 23.40 -8.15 -19.85
C GLU A 255 24.82 -8.69 -19.76
N GLU A 256 25.47 -8.61 -18.58
CA GLU A 256 26.80 -9.21 -18.37
C GLU A 256 26.80 -10.73 -18.61
N VAL A 257 25.74 -11.44 -18.20
CA VAL A 257 25.62 -12.89 -18.45
C VAL A 257 25.33 -13.20 -19.92
N ALA A 258 24.58 -12.32 -20.61
CA ALA A 258 24.31 -12.46 -22.04
C ALA A 258 25.57 -12.24 -22.89
N ASP A 259 26.42 -11.28 -22.53
CA ASP A 259 27.66 -10.99 -23.27
C ASP A 259 28.72 -12.08 -23.11
N VAL A 260 28.76 -12.77 -21.97
CA VAL A 260 29.61 -13.96 -21.80
C VAL A 260 29.10 -15.15 -22.63
N SER A 261 27.78 -15.23 -22.86
CA SER A 261 27.17 -16.26 -23.72
C SER A 261 27.42 -16.01 -25.21
N ASN A 262 27.36 -14.74 -25.65
CA ASN A 262 27.45 -14.38 -27.07
C ASN A 262 28.86 -14.53 -27.66
N ASN A 263 29.90 -14.59 -26.83
CA ASN A 263 31.27 -14.77 -27.30
C ASN A 263 31.69 -16.24 -27.48
N GLU A 264 30.87 -17.22 -27.09
CA GLU A 264 31.18 -18.65 -27.31
C GLU A 264 30.05 -19.47 -27.98
N LEU A 265 28.85 -18.93 -28.18
CA LEU A 265 27.73 -19.66 -28.77
C LEU A 265 27.22 -19.04 -30.08
N ASP A 266 27.72 -19.66 -31.16
CA ASP A 266 27.21 -19.63 -32.52
C ASP A 266 25.67 -19.88 -32.57
N ASP A 267 24.95 -18.83 -32.97
CA ASP A 267 23.70 -18.79 -33.75
C ASP A 267 22.47 -19.66 -33.36
N ARG A 268 22.33 -20.14 -32.12
CA ARG A 268 21.07 -20.78 -31.69
C ARG A 268 20.69 -20.48 -30.25
N THR A 269 19.98 -19.38 -30.03
CA THR A 269 18.62 -19.32 -29.45
C THR A 269 18.29 -17.94 -28.90
N VAL A 270 17.18 -17.40 -29.38
CA VAL A 270 16.58 -16.13 -28.94
C VAL A 270 16.07 -16.29 -27.49
N TYR A 271 16.70 -15.58 -26.55
CA TYR A 271 16.33 -15.54 -25.13
C TYR A 271 15.08 -14.68 -24.88
N GLY A 272 13.90 -15.27 -25.07
CA GLY A 272 12.71 -14.88 -24.33
C GLY A 272 12.69 -15.57 -22.96
N ILE A 273 11.93 -15.04 -21.99
CA ILE A 273 11.69 -15.62 -20.63
C ILE A 273 11.05 -17.05 -20.68
N GLY A 274 10.93 -17.66 -21.86
CA GLY A 274 10.50 -19.05 -22.08
C GLY A 274 11.45 -19.91 -22.92
N SER A 275 12.69 -19.48 -23.21
CA SER A 275 13.67 -20.33 -23.91
C SER A 275 14.41 -21.21 -22.91
N PHE A 276 13.91 -22.43 -22.71
CA PHE A 276 14.55 -23.46 -21.90
C PHE A 276 15.80 -23.97 -22.64
N ALA A 277 16.98 -23.49 -22.23
CA ALA A 277 18.26 -23.95 -22.74
C ALA A 277 18.46 -25.47 -22.46
N HIS A 278 19.09 -26.17 -23.41
CA HIS A 278 19.34 -27.60 -23.32
C HIS A 278 20.00 -28.01 -21.98
N PRO A 279 19.58 -29.11 -21.33
CA PRO A 279 20.01 -29.51 -19.99
C PRO A 279 21.50 -29.91 -19.85
N GLY A 280 22.31 -29.76 -20.90
CA GLY A 280 23.73 -30.13 -20.93
C GLY A 280 24.70 -29.04 -20.47
N GLU A 281 24.30 -27.77 -20.46
CA GLU A 281 25.23 -26.63 -20.25
C GLU A 281 24.98 -25.85 -18.94
N TRP A 282 24.04 -26.31 -18.11
CA TRP A 282 23.72 -25.64 -16.86
C TRP A 282 24.79 -25.90 -15.80
N SER A 283 25.70 -24.95 -15.65
CA SER A 283 26.59 -24.85 -14.48
C SER A 283 25.76 -24.57 -13.23
N PHE A 284 25.82 -25.49 -12.26
CA PHE A 284 25.17 -25.35 -10.94
C PHE A 284 25.50 -24.02 -10.23
N SER A 285 26.68 -23.43 -10.52
CA SER A 285 27.08 -22.12 -10.00
C SER A 285 26.15 -20.99 -10.46
N LYS A 286 25.82 -20.94 -11.77
CA LYS A 286 24.96 -19.89 -12.33
C LYS A 286 23.53 -19.98 -11.75
N THR A 287 23.06 -21.18 -11.46
CA THR A 287 21.77 -21.44 -10.80
C THR A 287 21.74 -20.95 -9.35
N ILE A 288 22.86 -21.01 -8.63
CA ILE A 288 22.94 -20.49 -7.25
C ILE A 288 22.89 -18.97 -7.24
N ASP A 289 23.53 -18.30 -8.19
CA ASP A 289 23.54 -16.84 -8.21
C ASP A 289 22.16 -16.29 -8.58
N SER A 290 21.45 -16.87 -9.57
CA SER A 290 20.06 -16.50 -9.87
C SER A 290 19.13 -16.70 -8.66
N LEU A 291 19.33 -17.76 -7.87
CA LEU A 291 18.60 -18.02 -6.64
C LEU A 291 18.77 -16.88 -5.62
N LYS A 292 19.99 -16.39 -5.40
CA LYS A 292 20.26 -15.28 -4.47
C LYS A 292 19.54 -14.01 -4.90
N HIS A 293 19.52 -13.71 -6.20
CA HIS A 293 18.83 -12.54 -6.73
C HIS A 293 17.32 -12.62 -6.53
N VAL A 294 16.72 -13.78 -6.83
CA VAL A 294 15.28 -14.00 -6.62
C VAL A 294 14.93 -13.89 -5.13
N ILE A 295 15.76 -14.44 -4.23
CA ILE A 295 15.57 -14.28 -2.79
C ILE A 295 15.64 -12.80 -2.38
N LYS A 296 16.65 -12.05 -2.85
CA LYS A 296 16.80 -10.61 -2.57
C LYS A 296 15.54 -9.86 -3.03
N LEU A 297 15.10 -10.07 -4.26
CA LEU A 297 13.93 -9.43 -4.85
C LEU A 297 12.63 -9.76 -4.09
N CYS A 298 12.36 -11.03 -3.82
CA CYS A 298 11.18 -11.45 -3.06
C CYS A 298 11.19 -10.92 -1.62
N SER A 299 12.36 -10.87 -0.98
CA SER A 299 12.48 -10.33 0.39
C SER A 299 12.28 -8.82 0.43
N ALA A 300 12.81 -8.09 -0.55
CA ALA A 300 12.60 -6.65 -0.69
C ALA A 300 11.12 -6.32 -0.91
N ALA A 301 10.47 -7.04 -1.85
CA ALA A 301 9.03 -6.94 -2.10
C ALA A 301 8.22 -7.10 -0.80
N PHE A 302 8.49 -8.17 -0.05
CA PHE A 302 7.80 -8.43 1.20
C PHE A 302 7.99 -7.32 2.25
N ILE A 303 9.22 -6.83 2.44
CA ILE A 303 9.53 -5.79 3.44
C ILE A 303 8.78 -4.50 3.10
N VAL A 304 8.82 -4.08 1.86
CA VAL A 304 8.24 -2.80 1.44
C VAL A 304 6.72 -2.90 1.48
N SER A 305 6.16 -3.83 0.70
CA SER A 305 4.73 -3.92 0.51
C SER A 305 3.97 -4.39 1.75
N THR A 306 4.52 -5.30 2.57
CA THR A 306 3.79 -5.88 3.71
C THR A 306 4.16 -5.21 5.04
N PHE A 307 5.46 -5.07 5.31
CA PHE A 307 5.92 -4.58 6.61
C PHE A 307 5.72 -3.07 6.73
N LEU A 308 6.13 -2.25 5.74
CA LEU A 308 5.94 -0.80 5.81
C LEU A 308 4.46 -0.41 5.78
N PHE A 309 3.63 -1.13 5.01
CA PHE A 309 2.18 -0.95 5.07
C PHE A 309 1.61 -1.11 6.48
N THR A 310 2.04 -2.17 7.20
CA THR A 310 1.60 -2.41 8.57
C THR A 310 2.02 -1.26 9.49
N VAL A 311 3.24 -0.75 9.33
CA VAL A 311 3.73 0.42 10.05
C VAL A 311 2.88 1.67 9.74
N ASN A 312 2.54 1.89 8.47
CA ASN A 312 1.74 3.04 8.03
C ASN A 312 0.33 3.02 8.63
N ILE A 313 -0.33 1.85 8.64
CA ILE A 313 -1.65 1.69 9.28
C ILE A 313 -1.57 1.91 10.79
N LEU A 314 -0.54 1.37 11.47
CA LEU A 314 -0.35 1.59 12.90
C LEU A 314 -0.10 3.07 13.24
N ALA A 315 0.71 3.76 12.42
CA ALA A 315 0.98 5.18 12.58
C ALA A 315 -0.28 6.03 12.34
N ALA A 316 -1.08 5.71 11.31
CA ALA A 316 -2.36 6.35 11.07
C ALA A 316 -3.35 6.12 12.23
N ALA A 317 -3.43 4.91 12.77
CA ALA A 317 -4.26 4.61 13.94
C ALA A 317 -3.79 5.34 15.21
N ALA A 318 -2.47 5.44 15.41
CA ALA A 318 -1.90 6.23 16.52
C ALA A 318 -2.22 7.72 16.37
N ALA A 319 -2.15 8.27 15.15
CA ALA A 319 -2.56 9.63 14.87
C ALA A 319 -4.06 9.86 15.08
N ALA A 320 -4.91 8.90 14.69
CA ALA A 320 -6.35 8.94 14.97
C ALA A 320 -6.63 9.11 16.47
N ARG A 321 -5.84 8.42 17.32
CA ARG A 321 -5.91 8.57 18.78
C ARG A 321 -5.57 9.99 19.23
N ALA A 322 -4.46 10.52 18.71
CA ALA A 322 -3.98 11.84 19.08
C ALA A 322 -5.01 12.92 18.70
N PHE A 323 -5.56 12.84 17.48
CA PHE A 323 -6.64 13.74 17.05
C PHE A 323 -7.92 13.55 17.85
N GLY A 324 -8.28 12.31 18.20
CA GLY A 324 -9.44 12.02 19.05
C GLY A 324 -9.38 12.75 20.39
N ARG A 325 -8.22 12.67 21.07
CA ARG A 325 -7.96 13.38 22.33
C ARG A 325 -8.09 14.90 22.19
N ILE A 326 -7.53 15.48 21.12
CA ILE A 326 -7.64 16.92 20.84
C ILE A 326 -9.11 17.33 20.65
N MET A 327 -9.93 16.45 20.05
CA MET A 327 -11.34 16.72 19.82
C MET A 327 -12.26 16.44 21.01
N GLY A 328 -11.68 16.05 22.16
CA GLY A 328 -12.42 15.68 23.37
C GLY A 328 -13.19 14.36 23.24
N ALA A 329 -12.81 13.52 22.28
CA ALA A 329 -13.32 12.17 22.13
C ALA A 329 -12.30 11.18 22.70
N ASP A 330 -12.65 10.53 23.80
CA ASP A 330 -11.89 9.36 24.26
C ASP A 330 -12.23 8.18 23.34
N VAL A 331 -11.52 8.11 22.21
CA VAL A 331 -11.58 6.94 21.34
C VAL A 331 -10.88 5.81 22.07
N ASP A 332 -11.67 4.87 22.58
CA ASP A 332 -11.17 3.70 23.30
C ASP A 332 -10.64 2.65 22.31
N ILE A 333 -9.46 2.95 21.74
CA ILE A 333 -8.81 2.13 20.71
C ILE A 333 -8.53 0.71 21.17
N SER A 334 -8.46 0.46 22.49
CA SER A 334 -8.28 -0.90 23.02
C SER A 334 -9.34 -1.86 22.48
N ARG A 335 -10.58 -1.38 22.27
CA ARG A 335 -11.67 -2.18 21.72
C ARG A 335 -11.62 -2.32 20.20
N MET A 336 -11.09 -1.33 19.48
CA MET A 336 -10.88 -1.44 18.03
C MET A 336 -9.69 -2.35 17.69
N ALA A 337 -8.60 -2.26 18.45
CA ALA A 337 -7.43 -3.10 18.28
C ALA A 337 -7.69 -4.58 18.64
N GLN A 338 -8.70 -4.87 19.47
CA GLN A 338 -9.14 -6.24 19.76
C GLN A 338 -9.95 -6.89 18.62
N ILE A 339 -10.38 -6.11 17.62
CA ILE A 339 -11.14 -6.61 16.46
C ILE A 339 -10.20 -6.95 15.28
N ILE A 340 -8.97 -6.42 15.27
CA ILE A 340 -7.93 -6.66 14.26
C ILE A 340 -7.07 -7.84 14.71
#